data_AF-A0A9Q9J426-F1
#
_entry.id   AF-A0A9Q9J426-F1
#
_cell.length_a   1.000
_cell.length_b   1.000
_cell.length_c   1.000
_cell.angle_alpha   90.00
_cell.angle_beta   90.00
_cell.angle_gamma   90.00
#
_symmetry.space_group_name_H-M   'P 1'
#
loop_
_entity.id
_entity.type
_entity.pdbx_description
1 polymer ?
#
loop_
_entity_poly.entity_id
_entity_poly.type
_entity_poly.pdbx_seq_one_letter_code
_entity_poly.pdbx_strand_id
1 'polypeptide(L)'
;MDDHEKHYAVTVYVAAAGTPLMAGGTSFGGHMYYSIDDGTTVKSYGFSPIKHGEASGPGKVSFNDVDTYQKPYYSRTMEIDKAQYEKLEAFGAAPARHGFNMEYHGATNSCIDFTWDALNHAGLHRKTKDGIDKGFEGDIRPVENVDDIKSIPAPVPKSELNKEHNNPKPKQELWQKVIGEAQPPGEQVSPLQEATPLARVLPTDPLHHQAEEAVRRLEQGLGREYDDNSARLAASSAYLAKENGLSRIDHVVLSENTKSVRQGENVFVVEGALNDPAHKMAHTKTSDAIAQPVEQSLAQLQALGETQRQQQSPQQEQQREQSIAPQHRMV
;
A
#
# COMPACT_ATOMS: atom_id res chain seq x y z
N MET A 1 21.74 17.71 -46.37
CA MET A 1 20.91 16.75 -45.61
C MET A 1 21.22 17.08 -44.18
N ASP A 2 20.30 17.79 -43.52
CA ASP A 2 20.47 18.20 -42.12
C ASP A 2 20.66 16.95 -41.28
N ASP A 3 21.80 16.88 -40.61
CA ASP A 3 22.07 15.93 -39.55
C ASP A 3 21.21 16.40 -38.37
N HIS A 4 19.93 16.02 -38.36
CA HIS A 4 19.09 16.24 -37.20
C HIS A 4 19.73 15.48 -36.03
N GLU A 5 20.41 16.24 -35.17
CA GLU A 5 20.99 15.76 -33.93
C GLU A 5 19.92 14.93 -33.20
N LYS A 6 20.15 13.62 -33.07
CA LYS A 6 19.20 12.74 -32.39
C LYS A 6 19.14 13.16 -30.93
N HIS A 7 17.98 13.67 -30.53
CA HIS A 7 17.70 14.00 -29.14
C HIS A 7 17.14 12.78 -28.43
N TYR A 8 17.58 12.56 -27.19
CA TYR A 8 17.08 11.51 -26.33
C TYR A 8 16.40 12.13 -25.11
N ALA A 9 15.29 11.55 -24.69
CA ALA A 9 14.58 12.03 -23.50
C ALA A 9 14.15 10.87 -22.61
N VAL A 10 14.05 11.16 -21.31
CA VAL A 10 13.32 10.34 -20.34
C VAL A 10 12.13 11.15 -19.84
N THR A 11 10.96 10.51 -19.73
CA THR A 11 9.82 11.07 -19.01
C THR A 11 9.49 10.20 -17.81
N VAL A 12 9.52 10.77 -16.61
CA VAL A 12 9.09 10.10 -15.38
C VAL A 12 7.63 10.48 -15.11
N TYR A 13 6.79 9.50 -14.84
CA TYR A 13 5.35 9.68 -14.59
C TYR A 13 5.00 9.26 -13.18
N VAL A 14 4.10 10.02 -12.57
CA VAL A 14 3.52 9.74 -11.26
C VAL A 14 2.01 9.75 -11.43
N ALA A 15 1.40 8.57 -11.39
CA ALA A 15 -0.03 8.40 -11.24
C ALA A 15 -0.39 8.44 -9.75
N ALA A 16 -1.37 9.27 -9.40
CA ALA A 16 -1.91 9.27 -8.04
C ALA A 16 -2.87 8.10 -7.85
N ALA A 17 -3.15 7.74 -6.59
CA ALA A 17 -4.29 6.89 -6.29
C ALA A 17 -5.58 7.49 -6.89
N GLY A 18 -6.40 6.64 -7.50
CA GLY A 18 -7.58 7.04 -8.26
C GLY A 18 -7.31 7.42 -9.72
N THR A 19 -6.07 7.39 -10.23
CA THR A 19 -5.79 7.69 -11.65
C THR A 19 -6.53 6.69 -12.55
N PRO A 20 -7.37 7.14 -13.51
CA PRO A 20 -8.11 6.24 -14.39
C PRO A 20 -7.19 5.39 -15.27
N LEU A 21 -7.60 4.13 -15.52
CA LEU A 21 -6.87 3.20 -16.38
C LEU A 21 -7.60 3.06 -17.74
N MET A 22 -6.86 2.84 -18.83
CA MET A 22 -7.44 2.68 -20.17
C MET A 22 -8.41 1.50 -20.28
N ALA A 23 -8.13 0.40 -19.60
CA ALA A 23 -9.00 -0.78 -19.58
C ALA A 23 -10.26 -0.60 -18.70
N GLY A 24 -10.46 0.58 -18.12
CA GLY A 24 -11.49 0.86 -17.12
C GLY A 24 -10.98 0.66 -15.68
N GLY A 25 -11.69 1.24 -14.72
CA GLY A 25 -11.26 1.30 -13.32
C GLY A 25 -10.21 2.37 -13.04
N THR A 26 -9.65 2.35 -11.83
CA THR A 26 -8.67 3.33 -11.36
C THR A 26 -7.49 2.63 -10.68
N SER A 27 -6.33 3.29 -10.68
CA SER A 27 -5.15 2.85 -9.95
C SER A 27 -5.41 2.92 -8.44
N PHE A 28 -5.23 1.81 -7.74
CA PHE A 28 -5.50 1.72 -6.31
C PHE A 28 -4.47 2.50 -5.46
N GLY A 29 -3.18 2.15 -5.57
CA GLY A 29 -2.10 2.81 -4.81
C GLY A 29 -1.44 4.01 -5.52
N GLY A 30 -1.87 4.31 -6.75
CA GLY A 30 -1.06 5.09 -7.69
C GLY A 30 -0.01 4.21 -8.39
N HIS A 31 0.83 4.83 -9.20
CA HIS A 31 1.91 4.13 -9.91
C HIS A 31 3.02 5.11 -10.29
N MET A 32 4.25 4.64 -10.29
CA MET A 32 5.40 5.39 -10.80
C MET A 32 6.08 4.56 -11.88
N TYR A 33 6.39 5.19 -13.00
CA TYR A 33 6.95 4.54 -14.17
C TYR A 33 7.69 5.57 -15.03
N TYR A 34 8.45 5.13 -16.02
CA TYR A 34 9.12 6.02 -16.94
C TYR A 34 8.94 5.61 -18.41
N SER A 35 9.22 6.53 -19.31
CA SER A 35 9.41 6.25 -20.72
C SER A 35 10.70 6.86 -21.22
N ILE A 36 11.25 6.30 -22.28
CA ILE A 36 12.39 6.84 -23.01
C ILE A 36 12.01 7.07 -24.46
N ASP A 37 12.48 8.18 -25.02
CA ASP A 37 12.23 8.62 -26.39
C ASP A 37 13.56 8.86 -27.11
N ASP A 38 13.73 8.32 -28.31
CA ASP A 38 14.92 8.51 -29.16
C ASP A 38 14.69 9.48 -30.33
N GLY A 39 13.59 10.25 -30.27
CA GLY A 39 13.11 11.14 -31.31
C GLY A 39 12.25 10.44 -32.37
N THR A 40 12.16 9.11 -32.33
CA THR A 40 11.36 8.31 -33.28
C THR A 40 10.43 7.31 -32.61
N THR A 41 10.84 6.77 -31.47
CA THR A 41 10.13 5.70 -30.75
C THR A 41 10.12 6.00 -29.25
N VAL A 42 8.94 5.84 -28.65
CA VAL A 42 8.76 5.91 -27.20
C VAL A 42 8.64 4.49 -26.65
N LYS A 43 9.44 4.15 -25.64
CA LYS A 43 9.39 2.88 -24.92
C LYS A 43 9.01 3.15 -23.47
N SER A 44 7.98 2.49 -22.97
CA SER A 44 7.53 2.61 -21.59
C SER A 44 8.10 1.48 -20.74
N TYR A 45 8.43 1.76 -19.48
CA TYR A 45 8.86 0.79 -18.49
C TYR A 45 8.24 1.12 -17.14
N GLY A 46 7.62 0.12 -16.52
CA GLY A 46 7.23 0.17 -15.12
C GLY A 46 7.20 -1.23 -14.52
N PHE A 47 6.90 -1.33 -13.24
CA PHE A 47 6.99 -2.60 -12.53
C PHE A 47 5.77 -2.82 -11.64
N SER A 48 5.16 -3.99 -11.77
CA SER A 48 3.91 -4.35 -11.09
C SER A 48 3.89 -5.84 -10.77
N PRO A 49 3.03 -6.31 -9.85
CA PRO A 49 2.88 -7.74 -9.64
C PRO A 49 2.26 -8.40 -10.89
N ILE A 50 2.61 -9.67 -11.14
CA ILE A 50 2.08 -10.42 -12.29
C ILE A 50 0.57 -10.45 -12.25
N LYS A 51 0.00 -10.78 -11.09
CA LYS A 51 -1.43 -10.74 -10.84
C LYS A 51 -1.83 -9.36 -10.36
N HIS A 52 -2.76 -8.76 -11.10
CA HIS A 52 -3.18 -7.39 -10.88
C HIS A 52 -3.84 -7.25 -9.49
N GLY A 53 -3.46 -6.18 -8.77
CA GLY A 53 -4.01 -5.85 -7.45
C GLY A 53 -3.40 -6.61 -6.27
N GLU A 54 -2.42 -7.50 -6.49
CA GLU A 54 -1.67 -8.09 -5.38
C GLU A 54 -0.72 -7.06 -4.76
N ALA A 55 -0.56 -7.09 -3.43
CA ALA A 55 0.35 -6.19 -2.73
C ALA A 55 1.80 -6.71 -2.73
N SER A 56 1.98 -8.00 -3.00
CA SER A 56 3.27 -8.67 -3.06
C SER A 56 3.23 -9.95 -3.91
N GLY A 57 4.35 -10.36 -4.47
CA GLY A 57 4.53 -11.62 -5.20
C GLY A 57 5.42 -11.44 -6.42
N PRO A 58 5.50 -12.43 -7.34
CA PRO A 58 6.31 -12.31 -8.53
C PRO A 58 5.94 -11.06 -9.33
N GLY A 59 6.94 -10.22 -9.57
CA GLY A 59 6.81 -8.99 -10.32
C GLY A 59 7.01 -9.19 -11.82
N LYS A 60 6.53 -8.22 -12.60
CA LYS A 60 6.74 -8.12 -14.04
C LYS A 60 7.04 -6.69 -14.42
N VAL A 61 7.89 -6.55 -15.44
CA VAL A 61 8.05 -5.28 -16.14
C VAL A 61 6.86 -5.10 -17.07
N SER A 62 6.22 -3.94 -17.01
CA SER A 62 5.20 -3.47 -17.93
C SER A 62 5.85 -2.59 -18.99
N PHE A 63 5.48 -2.77 -20.27
CA PHE A 63 6.05 -2.01 -21.39
C PHE A 63 5.07 -1.01 -22.03
N ASN A 64 3.93 -0.78 -21.38
CA ASN A 64 2.80 -0.03 -21.92
C ASN A 64 2.11 0.84 -20.85
N ASP A 65 2.83 1.23 -19.79
CA ASP A 65 2.25 2.02 -18.70
C ASP A 65 1.87 3.44 -19.17
N VAL A 66 2.62 4.00 -20.13
CA VAL A 66 2.25 5.26 -20.81
C VAL A 66 0.86 5.21 -21.42
N ASP A 67 0.50 4.08 -22.04
CA ASP A 67 -0.83 3.89 -22.61
C ASP A 67 -1.85 3.50 -21.54
N THR A 68 -1.43 2.85 -20.46
CA THR A 68 -2.35 2.30 -19.45
C THR A 68 -2.93 3.37 -18.53
N TYR A 69 -2.12 4.33 -18.07
CA TYR A 69 -2.52 5.32 -17.07
C TYR A 69 -2.96 6.63 -17.72
N GLN A 70 -4.25 6.95 -17.57
CA GLN A 70 -4.81 8.15 -18.19
C GLN A 70 -4.59 9.38 -17.30
N LYS A 71 -3.94 10.41 -17.84
CA LYS A 71 -3.68 11.70 -17.16
C LYS A 71 -3.01 11.50 -15.79
N PRO A 72 -1.78 10.95 -15.75
CA PRO A 72 -1.03 10.82 -14.50
C PRO A 72 -0.92 12.17 -13.80
N TYR A 73 -0.92 12.17 -12.48
CA TYR A 73 -0.92 13.39 -11.66
C TYR A 73 0.25 14.32 -12.02
N TYR A 74 1.43 13.74 -12.23
CA TYR A 74 2.62 14.49 -12.59
C TYR A 74 3.43 13.76 -13.66
N SER A 75 4.11 14.51 -14.51
CA SER A 75 5.17 13.99 -15.37
C SER A 75 6.29 15.00 -15.55
N ARG A 76 7.54 14.52 -15.60
CA ARG A 76 8.72 15.34 -15.91
C ARG A 76 9.51 14.72 -17.04
N THR A 77 9.66 15.45 -18.14
CA THR A 77 10.54 15.12 -19.26
C THR A 77 11.88 15.82 -19.08
N MET A 78 12.97 15.09 -19.30
CA MET A 78 14.33 15.60 -19.29
C MET A 78 15.05 15.14 -20.55
N GLU A 79 15.76 16.05 -21.23
CA GLU A 79 16.73 15.64 -22.26
C GLU A 79 17.93 14.98 -21.60
N ILE A 80 18.34 13.86 -22.17
CA ILE A 80 19.42 13.01 -21.69
C ILE A 80 20.40 12.73 -22.83
N ASP A 81 21.62 12.32 -22.49
CA ASP A 81 22.54 11.83 -23.51
C ASP A 81 22.23 10.39 -23.93
N LYS A 82 22.85 9.96 -25.03
CA LYS A 82 22.66 8.61 -25.58
C LYS A 82 23.05 7.50 -24.58
N ALA A 83 24.10 7.71 -23.78
CA ALA A 83 24.55 6.69 -22.82
C ALA A 83 23.56 6.53 -21.66
N GLN A 84 22.92 7.61 -21.23
CA GLN A 84 21.84 7.59 -20.25
C GLN A 84 20.62 6.86 -20.81
N TYR A 85 20.24 7.13 -22.07
CA TYR A 85 19.16 6.42 -22.77
C TYR A 85 19.42 4.91 -22.80
N GLU A 86 20.60 4.49 -23.26
CA GLU A 86 20.96 3.07 -23.39
C GLU A 86 20.96 2.34 -22.04
N LYS A 87 21.35 3.03 -20.95
CA LYS A 87 21.28 2.48 -19.58
C LYS A 87 19.84 2.30 -19.09
N LEU A 88 18.98 3.29 -19.32
CA LEU A 88 17.56 3.21 -18.97
C LEU A 88 16.86 2.09 -19.76
N GLU A 89 17.20 1.93 -21.03
CA GLU A 89 16.71 0.85 -21.88
C GLU A 89 17.17 -0.52 -21.37
N ALA A 90 18.48 -0.68 -21.11
CA ALA A 90 19.04 -1.93 -20.63
C ALA A 90 18.43 -2.36 -19.28
N PHE A 91 18.31 -1.42 -18.34
CA PHE A 91 17.66 -1.67 -17.05
C PHE A 91 16.19 -2.03 -17.24
N GLY A 92 15.44 -1.24 -18.01
CA GLY A 92 14.01 -1.48 -18.22
C GLY A 92 13.73 -2.83 -18.89
N ALA A 93 14.56 -3.25 -19.85
CA ALA A 93 14.40 -4.53 -20.54
C ALA A 93 14.78 -5.75 -19.69
N ALA A 94 15.75 -5.61 -18.77
CA ALA A 94 16.29 -6.73 -18.01
C ALA A 94 16.79 -6.33 -16.61
N PRO A 95 15.92 -5.81 -15.73
CA PRO A 95 16.33 -5.17 -14.47
C PRO A 95 17.05 -6.13 -13.52
N ALA A 96 16.70 -7.43 -13.53
CA ALA A 96 17.38 -8.46 -12.76
C ALA A 96 18.88 -8.60 -13.08
N ARG A 97 19.30 -8.33 -14.33
CA ARG A 97 20.74 -8.33 -14.71
C ARG A 97 21.52 -7.18 -14.10
N HIS A 98 20.80 -6.17 -13.63
CA HIS A 98 21.34 -4.96 -13.01
C HIS A 98 21.14 -4.96 -11.48
N GLY A 99 20.77 -6.11 -10.89
CA GLY A 99 20.66 -6.30 -9.45
C GLY A 99 19.28 -5.99 -8.85
N PHE A 100 18.30 -5.61 -9.67
CA PHE A 100 16.94 -5.37 -9.21
C PHE A 100 16.24 -6.68 -8.82
N ASN A 101 15.57 -6.69 -7.67
CA ASN A 101 14.79 -7.84 -7.23
C ASN A 101 13.47 -7.91 -8.03
N MET A 102 13.17 -9.07 -8.62
CA MET A 102 11.93 -9.24 -9.40
C MET A 102 10.72 -9.65 -8.56
N GLU A 103 10.85 -9.80 -7.25
CA GLU A 103 9.70 -9.97 -6.35
C GLU A 103 9.09 -8.61 -6.00
N TYR A 104 7.87 -8.37 -6.45
CA TYR A 104 7.14 -7.15 -6.11
C TYR A 104 6.74 -7.15 -4.64
N HIS A 105 6.99 -6.02 -3.97
CA HIS A 105 6.53 -5.72 -2.62
C HIS A 105 6.16 -4.24 -2.55
N GLY A 106 4.88 -3.92 -2.40
CA GLY A 106 4.36 -2.55 -2.55
C GLY A 106 4.99 -1.49 -1.64
N ALA A 107 5.66 -1.86 -0.54
CA ALA A 107 6.30 -0.94 0.40
C ALA A 107 7.84 -0.95 0.38
N THR A 108 8.47 -1.95 -0.26
CA THR A 108 9.93 -2.18 -0.16
C THR A 108 10.62 -2.56 -1.46
N ASN A 109 9.87 -2.95 -2.49
CA ASN A 109 10.34 -3.21 -3.84
C ASN A 109 9.19 -3.07 -4.84
N SER A 110 8.89 -1.84 -5.21
CA SER A 110 7.66 -1.42 -5.87
C SER A 110 7.95 -0.78 -7.23
N CYS A 111 6.90 -0.25 -7.85
CA CYS A 111 7.01 0.59 -9.06
C CYS A 111 7.92 1.82 -8.86
N ILE A 112 8.03 2.30 -7.61
CA ILE A 112 8.84 3.46 -7.24
C ILE A 112 10.31 3.06 -7.20
N ASP A 113 10.66 1.99 -6.47
CA ASP A 113 12.02 1.47 -6.37
C ASP A 113 12.57 1.12 -7.76
N PHE A 114 11.75 0.45 -8.58
CA PHE A 114 12.11 0.16 -9.98
C PHE A 114 12.46 1.42 -10.78
N THR A 115 11.66 2.49 -10.63
CA THR A 115 11.88 3.73 -11.36
C THR A 115 13.13 4.44 -10.86
N TRP A 116 13.35 4.53 -9.54
CA TRP A 116 14.55 5.14 -8.97
C TRP A 116 15.82 4.35 -9.28
N ASP A 117 15.79 3.02 -9.23
CA ASP A 117 16.94 2.19 -9.61
C ASP A 117 17.31 2.38 -11.08
N ALA A 118 16.33 2.49 -11.98
CA ALA A 118 16.58 2.81 -13.38
C ALA A 118 17.26 4.17 -13.54
N LEU A 119 16.72 5.21 -12.88
CA LEU A 119 17.27 6.56 -12.91
C LEU A 119 18.69 6.60 -12.34
N ASN A 120 18.91 5.98 -11.17
CA ASN A 120 20.21 5.89 -10.53
C ASN A 120 21.22 5.11 -11.39
N HIS A 121 20.80 4.01 -12.02
CA HIS A 121 21.63 3.25 -12.96
C HIS A 121 22.09 4.11 -14.13
N ALA A 122 21.21 4.99 -14.63
CA ALA A 122 21.50 5.96 -15.67
C ALA A 122 22.29 7.19 -15.19
N GLY A 123 22.55 7.33 -13.89
CA GLY A 123 23.24 8.49 -13.30
C GLY A 123 22.34 9.72 -13.12
N LEU A 124 21.03 9.54 -13.16
CA LEU A 124 20.01 10.56 -12.90
C LEU A 124 19.66 10.56 -11.42
N HIS A 125 20.38 11.36 -10.66
CA HIS A 125 20.28 11.38 -9.19
C HIS A 125 19.53 12.61 -8.70
N ARG A 126 18.76 12.43 -7.63
CA ARG A 126 18.12 13.55 -6.94
C ARG A 126 19.18 14.46 -6.30
N LYS A 127 18.81 15.72 -6.06
CA LYS A 127 19.67 16.69 -5.37
C LYS A 127 19.02 17.16 -4.07
N THR A 128 19.69 16.90 -2.96
CA THR A 128 19.28 17.37 -1.63
C THR A 128 20.10 18.59 -1.22
N LYS A 129 19.82 19.14 -0.03
CA LYS A 129 20.63 20.22 0.56
C LYS A 129 22.09 19.80 0.80
N ASP A 130 22.32 18.51 1.02
CA ASP A 130 23.64 17.94 1.31
C ASP A 130 24.41 17.52 0.05
N GLY A 131 23.80 17.65 -1.14
CA GLY A 131 24.43 17.39 -2.43
C GLY A 131 23.66 16.39 -3.29
N ILE A 132 24.38 15.66 -4.14
CA ILE A 132 23.80 14.61 -4.98
C ILE A 132 23.61 13.36 -4.14
N ASP A 133 22.37 12.88 -4.07
CA ASP A 133 22.02 11.64 -3.37
C ASP A 133 21.86 10.51 -4.39
N LYS A 134 22.76 9.53 -4.30
CA LYS A 134 22.83 8.38 -5.22
C LYS A 134 22.16 7.12 -4.68
N GLY A 135 21.76 7.14 -3.41
CA GLY A 135 21.21 5.97 -2.70
C GLY A 135 19.71 6.08 -2.44
N PHE A 136 19.04 7.07 -3.00
CA PHE A 136 17.60 7.21 -2.83
C PHE A 136 16.86 6.21 -3.70
N GLU A 137 16.06 5.37 -3.05
CA GLU A 137 15.23 4.34 -3.67
C GLU A 137 13.75 4.78 -3.79
N GLY A 138 13.40 5.96 -3.28
CA GLY A 138 12.06 6.54 -3.35
C GLY A 138 11.27 6.58 -2.04
N ASP A 139 10.25 7.42 -2.01
CA ASP A 139 9.23 7.43 -0.95
C ASP A 139 8.16 6.37 -1.21
N ILE A 140 7.41 5.97 -0.18
CA ILE A 140 6.44 4.87 -0.26
C ILE A 140 5.31 5.16 -1.26
N ARG A 141 4.91 6.43 -1.43
CA ARG A 141 3.81 6.79 -2.34
C ARG A 141 4.31 7.50 -3.58
N PRO A 142 3.76 7.20 -4.77
CA PRO A 142 4.18 7.85 -6.01
C PRO A 142 4.13 9.38 -5.93
N VAL A 143 3.09 9.93 -5.30
CA VAL A 143 2.88 11.39 -5.20
C VAL A 143 3.92 12.08 -4.31
N GLU A 144 4.47 11.40 -3.30
CA GLU A 144 5.47 11.97 -2.38
C GLU A 144 6.82 12.15 -3.11
N ASN A 145 7.09 11.31 -4.11
CA ASN A 145 8.31 11.37 -4.92
C ASN A 145 8.36 12.58 -5.90
N VAL A 146 7.30 13.38 -6.05
CA VAL A 146 7.25 14.46 -7.06
C VAL A 146 8.34 15.51 -6.83
N ASP A 147 8.57 15.92 -5.58
CA ASP A 147 9.58 16.94 -5.29
C ASP A 147 11.01 16.38 -5.42
N ASP A 148 11.20 15.09 -5.13
CA ASP A 148 12.48 14.41 -5.41
C ASP A 148 12.76 14.30 -6.90
N ILE A 149 11.75 13.93 -7.71
CA ILE A 149 11.87 13.89 -9.17
C ILE A 149 12.26 15.27 -9.69
N LYS A 150 11.62 16.36 -9.22
CA LYS A 150 11.96 17.75 -9.59
C LYS A 150 13.38 18.15 -9.23
N SER A 151 13.94 17.56 -8.16
CA SER A 151 15.27 17.90 -7.69
C SER A 151 16.39 17.36 -8.59
N ILE A 152 16.09 16.38 -9.46
CA ILE A 152 17.08 15.82 -10.42
C ILE A 152 17.57 16.96 -11.33
N PRO A 153 18.88 17.25 -11.38
CA PRO A 153 19.42 18.23 -12.32
C PRO A 153 19.21 17.74 -13.75
N ALA A 154 18.70 18.61 -14.64
CA ALA A 154 18.56 18.28 -16.06
C ALA A 154 19.95 18.02 -16.68
N PRO A 155 20.21 16.82 -17.26
CA PRO A 155 21.51 16.49 -17.84
C PRO A 155 21.93 17.43 -18.97
N VAL A 156 20.95 17.87 -19.76
CA VAL A 156 21.12 18.94 -20.76
C VAL A 156 20.38 20.20 -20.27
N PRO A 157 21.08 21.14 -19.60
CA PRO A 157 20.46 22.35 -19.09
C PRO A 157 19.88 23.22 -20.21
N LYS A 158 18.71 23.84 -19.98
CA LYS A 158 18.02 24.74 -20.92
C LYS A 158 17.55 24.09 -22.23
N SER A 159 17.53 22.76 -22.31
CA SER A 159 16.86 22.07 -23.41
C SER A 159 15.37 22.40 -23.47
N GLU A 160 14.84 22.58 -24.68
CA GLU A 160 13.42 22.74 -24.98
C GLU A 160 12.59 21.47 -24.71
N LEU A 161 13.24 20.30 -24.57
CA LEU A 161 12.58 19.06 -24.20
C LEU A 161 12.32 18.96 -22.69
N ASN A 162 13.04 19.73 -21.87
CA ASN A 162 12.83 19.74 -20.42
C ASN A 162 11.47 20.35 -20.11
N LYS A 163 10.51 19.52 -19.69
CA LYS A 163 9.11 19.92 -19.45
C LYS A 163 8.57 19.26 -18.20
N GLU A 164 7.67 19.98 -17.53
CA GLU A 164 6.89 19.45 -16.41
C GLU A 164 5.40 19.63 -16.71
N HIS A 165 4.61 18.63 -16.38
CA HIS A 165 3.17 18.67 -16.52
C HIS A 165 2.52 18.18 -15.22
N ASN A 166 1.47 18.89 -14.79
CA ASN A 166 0.67 18.53 -13.62
C ASN A 166 -0.80 18.46 -14.03
N ASN A 167 -1.43 17.32 -13.79
CA ASN A 167 -2.88 17.17 -13.87
C ASN A 167 -3.50 17.38 -12.47
N PRO A 168 -4.77 17.80 -12.38
CA PRO A 168 -5.45 17.80 -11.10
C PRO A 168 -5.47 16.38 -10.52
N LYS A 169 -5.32 16.26 -9.20
CA LYS A 169 -5.50 14.96 -8.54
C LYS A 169 -6.90 14.43 -8.89
N PRO A 170 -7.04 13.12 -9.17
CA PRO A 170 -8.36 12.53 -9.37
C PRO A 170 -9.25 12.91 -8.20
N LYS A 171 -10.40 13.54 -8.48
CA LYS A 171 -11.40 13.77 -7.45
C LYS A 171 -11.91 12.38 -7.02
N GLN A 172 -11.78 12.06 -5.75
CA GLN A 172 -12.43 10.88 -5.17
C GLN A 172 -13.93 11.19 -5.09
N GLU A 173 -14.61 11.09 -6.23
CA GLU A 173 -16.01 11.47 -6.37
C GLU A 173 -16.91 10.48 -5.62
N LEU A 174 -17.74 11.05 -4.75
CA LEU A 174 -18.50 10.47 -3.63
C LEU A 174 -19.74 9.65 -4.08
N TRP A 175 -19.64 8.82 -5.12
CA TRP A 175 -20.82 8.16 -5.73
C TRP A 175 -21.10 6.71 -5.30
N GLN A 176 -20.36 6.12 -4.37
CA GLN A 176 -20.71 4.79 -3.82
C GLN A 176 -21.66 4.83 -2.61
N LYS A 177 -22.25 5.99 -2.27
CA LYS A 177 -23.22 6.13 -1.15
C LYS A 177 -24.69 6.29 -1.55
N VAL A 178 -25.08 6.07 -2.80
CA VAL A 178 -26.51 6.09 -3.19
C VAL A 178 -26.87 4.85 -4.01
N ILE A 179 -26.99 3.71 -3.33
CA ILE A 179 -27.92 2.65 -3.75
C ILE A 179 -28.98 2.57 -2.64
N GLY A 180 -29.87 3.56 -2.67
CA GLY A 180 -31.01 3.70 -1.80
C GLY A 180 -31.81 4.88 -2.33
N GLU A 181 -33.08 4.65 -2.64
CA GLU A 181 -34.01 5.62 -3.25
C GLU A 181 -33.86 5.87 -4.76
N ALA A 182 -34.34 4.90 -5.54
CA ALA A 182 -35.16 5.21 -6.73
C ALA A 182 -36.09 4.02 -7.03
N GLN A 183 -37.32 4.09 -6.54
CA GLN A 183 -38.42 3.20 -6.92
C GLN A 183 -39.10 3.76 -8.19
N PRO A 184 -39.39 2.93 -9.21
CA PRO A 184 -40.51 3.17 -10.11
C PRO A 184 -41.71 2.26 -9.79
N PRO A 185 -42.94 2.67 -10.14
CA PRO A 185 -44.17 2.19 -9.51
C PRO A 185 -44.81 0.99 -10.22
N GLY A 186 -45.45 0.14 -9.42
CA GLY A 186 -46.70 -0.52 -9.78
C GLY A 186 -46.61 -1.94 -10.32
N GLU A 187 -46.67 -2.93 -9.42
CA GLU A 187 -47.62 -4.03 -9.54
C GLU A 187 -47.78 -4.73 -8.18
N GLN A 188 -49.01 -4.68 -7.62
CA GLN A 188 -49.38 -5.34 -6.38
C GLN A 188 -50.23 -6.57 -6.68
N VAL A 189 -49.80 -7.74 -6.17
CA VAL A 189 -50.60 -8.85 -5.58
C VAL A 189 -49.60 -9.95 -5.19
N SER A 190 -49.61 -10.66 -4.06
CA SER A 190 -50.40 -10.70 -2.82
C SER A 190 -49.61 -11.57 -1.80
N PRO A 191 -50.04 -11.68 -0.52
CA PRO A 191 -49.16 -11.85 0.64
C PRO A 191 -48.96 -13.31 1.06
N LEU A 192 -47.75 -13.62 1.55
CA LEU A 192 -47.36 -14.64 2.55
C LEU A 192 -45.93 -15.10 2.22
N GLN A 193 -44.93 -14.40 2.76
CA GLN A 193 -43.66 -15.05 3.07
C GLN A 193 -42.94 -14.28 4.15
N GLU A 194 -42.83 -14.98 5.27
CA GLU A 194 -42.15 -14.65 6.51
C GLU A 194 -40.77 -14.05 6.25
N ALA A 195 -40.43 -13.03 7.03
CA ALA A 195 -39.11 -12.43 7.09
C ALA A 195 -38.05 -13.52 7.28
N THR A 196 -37.19 -13.71 6.28
CA THR A 196 -35.95 -14.48 6.41
C THR A 196 -34.94 -13.68 7.23
N PRO A 197 -34.48 -14.16 8.40
CA PRO A 197 -33.41 -13.54 9.15
C PRO A 197 -32.08 -14.13 8.68
N LEU A 198 -31.39 -13.46 7.77
CA LEU A 198 -30.00 -13.79 7.40
C LEU A 198 -29.11 -12.54 7.35
N ALA A 199 -29.20 -11.70 8.38
CA ALA A 199 -28.05 -10.93 8.86
C ALA A 199 -27.58 -11.61 10.14
N ARG A 200 -26.79 -12.67 9.99
CA ARG A 200 -26.07 -13.29 11.11
C ARG A 200 -25.02 -12.27 11.55
N VAL A 201 -25.38 -11.39 12.49
CA VAL A 201 -24.43 -10.56 13.22
C VAL A 201 -23.55 -11.54 14.00
N LEU A 202 -22.44 -11.96 13.38
CA LEU A 202 -21.39 -12.67 14.08
C LEU A 202 -20.86 -11.73 15.17
N PRO A 203 -20.64 -12.20 16.41
CA PRO A 203 -19.96 -11.38 17.41
C PRO A 203 -18.57 -11.03 16.86
N THR A 204 -18.37 -9.78 16.48
CA THR A 204 -17.08 -9.28 16.02
C THR A 204 -16.13 -9.25 17.24
N ASP A 205 -14.93 -9.82 17.12
CA ASP A 205 -13.95 -9.76 18.21
C ASP A 205 -13.62 -8.27 18.49
N PRO A 206 -13.61 -7.82 19.77
CA PRO A 206 -13.38 -6.42 20.11
C PRO A 206 -12.05 -5.88 19.60
N LEU A 207 -11.03 -6.75 19.41
CA LEU A 207 -9.76 -6.35 18.83
C LEU A 207 -9.91 -5.85 17.39
N HIS A 208 -10.86 -6.38 16.62
CA HIS A 208 -11.09 -5.91 15.25
C HIS A 208 -11.55 -4.45 15.25
N HIS A 209 -12.57 -4.12 16.05
CA HIS A 209 -13.06 -2.74 16.15
C HIS A 209 -11.98 -1.78 16.66
N GLN A 210 -11.21 -2.19 17.67
CA GLN A 210 -10.12 -1.37 18.20
C GLN A 210 -9.00 -1.15 17.17
N ALA A 211 -8.68 -2.18 16.37
CA ALA A 211 -7.72 -2.05 15.28
C ALA A 211 -8.24 -1.07 14.21
N GLU A 212 -9.53 -1.14 13.84
CA GLU A 212 -10.12 -0.19 12.88
C GLU A 212 -10.03 1.26 13.39
N GLU A 213 -10.34 1.51 14.66
CA GLU A 213 -10.22 2.85 15.26
C GLU A 213 -8.78 3.34 15.33
N ALA A 214 -7.84 2.46 15.68
CA ALA A 214 -6.41 2.77 15.71
C ALA A 214 -5.87 3.07 14.31
N VAL A 215 -6.24 2.27 13.31
CA VAL A 215 -5.85 2.50 11.91
C VAL A 215 -6.49 3.78 11.36
N ARG A 216 -7.76 4.08 11.69
CA ARG A 216 -8.37 5.37 11.30
C ARG A 216 -7.60 6.57 11.84
N ARG A 217 -7.11 6.50 13.09
CA ARG A 217 -6.26 7.55 13.68
C ARG A 217 -4.91 7.63 13.00
N LEU A 218 -4.30 6.49 12.68
CA LEU A 218 -3.07 6.42 11.88
C LEU A 218 -3.27 7.10 10.52
N GLU A 219 -4.31 6.73 9.77
CA GLU A 219 -4.60 7.30 8.45
C GLU A 219 -4.87 8.81 8.52
N GLN A 220 -5.61 9.27 9.53
CA GLN A 220 -5.80 10.71 9.78
C GLN A 220 -4.48 11.44 10.05
N GLY A 221 -3.58 10.85 10.84
CA GLY A 221 -2.23 11.37 11.07
C GLY A 221 -1.38 11.43 9.78
N LEU A 222 -1.67 10.54 8.83
CA LEU A 222 -1.07 10.50 7.50
C LEU A 222 -1.81 11.36 6.45
N GLY A 223 -2.88 12.07 6.84
CA GLY A 223 -3.69 12.89 5.94
C GLY A 223 -4.51 12.10 4.91
N ARG A 224 -4.90 10.86 5.23
CA ARG A 224 -5.65 9.94 4.35
C ARG A 224 -7.01 9.57 4.92
N GLU A 225 -7.91 9.19 4.02
CA GLU A 225 -9.16 8.52 4.38
C GLU A 225 -8.93 7.00 4.50
N TYR A 226 -9.79 6.35 5.27
CA TYR A 226 -9.77 4.90 5.48
C TYR A 226 -10.25 4.16 4.23
N ASP A 227 -9.43 3.26 3.71
CA ASP A 227 -9.63 2.49 2.48
C ASP A 227 -9.51 0.97 2.68
N ASP A 228 -9.54 0.18 1.61
CA ASP A 228 -9.45 -1.28 1.69
C ASP A 228 -8.12 -1.79 2.25
N ASN A 229 -7.01 -1.08 2.01
CA ASN A 229 -5.73 -1.42 2.62
C ASN A 229 -5.75 -1.11 4.12
N SER A 230 -6.44 -0.04 4.51
CA SER A 230 -6.68 0.30 5.92
C SER A 230 -7.50 -0.81 6.58
N ALA A 231 -8.49 -1.38 5.89
CA ALA A 231 -9.27 -2.52 6.36
C ALA A 231 -8.42 -3.80 6.49
N ARG A 232 -7.56 -4.10 5.52
CA ARG A 232 -6.61 -5.23 5.61
C ARG A 232 -5.63 -5.04 6.76
N LEU A 233 -5.07 -3.85 6.88
CA LEU A 233 -4.17 -3.48 7.97
C LEU A 233 -4.85 -3.63 9.34
N ALA A 234 -6.10 -3.19 9.48
CA ALA A 234 -6.87 -3.32 10.70
C ALA A 234 -7.17 -4.79 11.04
N ALA A 235 -7.64 -5.58 10.07
CA ALA A 235 -7.94 -6.99 10.29
C ALA A 235 -6.69 -7.80 10.64
N SER A 236 -5.57 -7.57 9.94
CA SER A 236 -4.28 -8.20 10.22
C SER A 236 -3.69 -7.74 11.56
N SER A 237 -3.88 -6.47 11.93
CA SER A 237 -3.46 -5.95 13.25
C SER A 237 -4.24 -6.59 14.39
N ALA A 238 -5.55 -6.81 14.21
CA ALA A 238 -6.39 -7.49 15.19
C ALA A 238 -5.97 -8.95 15.38
N TYR A 239 -5.72 -9.67 14.29
CA TYR A 239 -5.16 -11.01 14.31
C TYR A 239 -3.80 -11.05 15.03
N LEU A 240 -2.86 -10.18 14.62
CA LEU A 240 -1.51 -10.10 15.19
C LEU A 240 -1.54 -9.83 16.69
N ALA A 241 -2.40 -8.91 17.14
CA ALA A 241 -2.58 -8.62 18.56
C ALA A 241 -3.00 -9.87 19.33
N LYS A 242 -4.03 -10.58 18.83
CA LYS A 242 -4.55 -11.79 19.46
C LYS A 242 -3.50 -12.90 19.53
N GLU A 243 -2.80 -13.13 18.42
CA GLU A 243 -1.75 -14.13 18.29
C GLU A 243 -0.61 -13.88 19.30
N ASN A 244 -0.27 -12.62 19.54
CA ASN A 244 0.77 -12.21 20.47
C ASN A 244 0.27 -11.96 21.91
N GLY A 245 -0.97 -12.35 22.21
CA GLY A 245 -1.53 -12.29 23.56
C GLY A 245 -1.87 -10.87 24.05
N LEU A 246 -2.01 -9.90 23.14
CA LEU A 246 -2.59 -8.60 23.46
C LEU A 246 -4.10 -8.78 23.70
N SER A 247 -4.58 -8.08 24.72
CA SER A 247 -5.97 -8.11 25.18
C SER A 247 -6.79 -6.92 24.67
N ARG A 248 -6.11 -5.85 24.25
CA ARG A 248 -6.68 -4.69 23.58
C ARG A 248 -5.67 -4.04 22.63
N ILE A 249 -6.15 -3.17 21.75
CA ILE A 249 -5.32 -2.36 20.85
C ILE A 249 -5.58 -0.88 21.14
N ASP A 250 -4.56 -0.21 21.68
CA ASP A 250 -4.62 1.22 21.97
C ASP A 250 -4.06 2.04 20.80
N HIS A 251 -3.00 1.53 20.15
CA HIS A 251 -2.36 2.17 19.00
C HIS A 251 -1.98 1.18 17.90
N VAL A 252 -2.03 1.68 16.66
CA VAL A 252 -1.39 1.08 15.48
C VAL A 252 -0.49 2.16 14.90
N VAL A 253 0.82 1.90 14.85
CA VAL A 253 1.83 2.88 14.41
C VAL A 253 2.79 2.24 13.42
N LEU A 254 3.43 3.08 12.61
CA LEU A 254 4.42 2.65 11.63
C LEU A 254 5.84 2.84 12.18
N SER A 255 6.80 2.05 11.70
CA SER A 255 8.22 2.25 12.01
C SER A 255 8.69 3.63 11.57
N GLU A 256 9.57 4.23 12.36
CA GLU A 256 10.35 5.40 11.96
C GLU A 256 11.61 4.98 11.21
N ASN A 257 12.22 5.92 10.48
CA ASN A 257 13.46 5.66 9.78
C ASN A 257 14.63 5.47 10.77
N THR A 258 15.30 4.33 10.69
CA THR A 258 16.50 4.00 11.46
C THR A 258 17.61 3.46 10.55
N LYS A 259 18.77 3.10 11.11
CA LYS A 259 19.87 2.53 10.30
C LYS A 259 19.55 1.18 9.65
N SER A 260 18.56 0.45 10.15
CA SER A 260 18.26 -0.93 9.72
C SER A 260 16.79 -1.18 9.40
N VAL A 261 15.93 -0.18 9.59
CA VAL A 261 14.48 -0.27 9.35
C VAL A 261 14.04 1.04 8.71
N ARG A 262 13.38 0.97 7.55
CA ARG A 262 12.86 2.14 6.85
C ARG A 262 11.61 2.66 7.57
N GLN A 263 11.30 3.94 7.33
CA GLN A 263 10.01 4.49 7.75
C GLN A 263 8.88 3.68 7.08
N GLY A 264 7.85 3.31 7.84
CA GLY A 264 6.70 2.56 7.30
C GLY A 264 6.92 1.08 7.01
N GLU A 265 8.15 0.57 7.11
CA GLU A 265 8.48 -0.84 6.82
C GLU A 265 7.71 -1.82 7.70
N ASN A 266 7.61 -1.51 8.99
CA ASN A 266 6.89 -2.33 9.97
C ASN A 266 5.68 -1.58 10.51
N VAL A 267 4.62 -2.34 10.79
CA VAL A 267 3.48 -1.88 11.57
C VAL A 267 3.56 -2.49 12.97
N PHE A 268 3.32 -1.67 13.97
CA PHE A 268 3.30 -2.03 15.38
C PHE A 268 1.89 -1.90 15.94
N VAL A 269 1.45 -2.94 16.64
CA VAL A 269 0.19 -2.96 17.39
C VAL A 269 0.53 -2.91 18.86
N VAL A 270 -0.01 -1.92 19.58
CA VAL A 270 0.40 -1.59 20.96
C VAL A 270 -0.79 -1.60 21.91
N GLU A 271 -0.61 -2.28 23.04
CA GLU A 271 -1.45 -2.22 24.24
C GLU A 271 -0.74 -1.35 25.29
N GLY A 272 -1.36 -0.25 25.70
CA GLY A 272 -0.81 0.76 26.61
C GLY A 272 -0.42 2.05 25.90
N ALA A 273 0.01 3.05 26.68
CA ALA A 273 0.48 4.32 26.12
C ALA A 273 1.88 4.15 25.50
N LEU A 274 2.13 4.81 24.36
CA LEU A 274 3.42 4.69 23.63
C LEU A 274 4.65 5.09 24.45
N ASN A 275 4.48 5.97 25.46
CA ASN A 275 5.53 6.41 26.36
C ASN A 275 5.58 5.64 27.69
N ASP A 276 4.72 4.64 27.88
CA ASP A 276 4.74 3.77 29.06
C ASP A 276 5.72 2.61 28.81
N PRO A 277 6.77 2.43 29.62
CA PRO A 277 7.70 1.31 29.45
C PRO A 277 7.07 -0.07 29.69
N ALA A 278 5.86 -0.14 30.28
CA ALA A 278 5.12 -1.37 30.48
C ALA A 278 4.15 -1.71 29.33
N HIS A 279 4.16 -0.95 28.23
CA HIS A 279 3.32 -1.29 27.07
C HIS A 279 3.69 -2.68 26.51
N LYS A 280 2.71 -3.37 25.95
CA LYS A 280 2.94 -4.58 25.15
C LYS A 280 2.84 -4.23 23.68
N MET A 281 3.68 -4.83 22.87
CA MET A 281 3.67 -4.59 21.43
C MET A 281 3.88 -5.88 20.65
N ALA A 282 3.23 -5.95 19.50
CA ALA A 282 3.50 -6.91 18.46
C ALA A 282 3.77 -6.16 17.16
N HIS A 283 4.51 -6.77 16.23
CA HIS A 283 4.79 -6.15 14.95
C HIS A 283 4.83 -7.16 13.82
N THR A 284 4.58 -6.66 12.62
CA THR A 284 4.76 -7.39 11.37
C THR A 284 5.19 -6.41 10.30
N LYS A 285 5.65 -6.92 9.15
CA LYS A 285 5.90 -6.06 8.00
C LYS A 285 4.59 -5.47 7.53
N THR A 286 4.58 -4.17 7.23
CA THR A 286 3.38 -3.50 6.71
C THR A 286 2.91 -4.17 5.42
N SER A 287 3.85 -4.65 4.60
CA SER A 287 3.56 -5.42 3.38
C SER A 287 2.73 -6.68 3.65
N ASP A 288 3.07 -7.42 4.70
CA ASP A 288 2.44 -8.70 5.02
C ASP A 288 1.04 -8.45 5.57
N ALA A 289 0.88 -7.41 6.39
CA ALA A 289 -0.39 -7.00 6.94
C ALA A 289 -1.42 -6.60 5.86
N ILE A 290 -0.99 -5.88 4.81
CA ILE A 290 -1.88 -5.42 3.73
C ILE A 290 -2.03 -6.43 2.58
N ALA A 291 -1.14 -7.42 2.49
CA ALA A 291 -1.24 -8.50 1.50
C ALA A 291 -2.33 -9.52 1.86
N GLN A 292 -2.60 -9.69 3.15
CA GLN A 292 -3.60 -10.64 3.62
C GLN A 292 -5.03 -10.10 3.41
N PRO A 293 -5.95 -10.86 2.78
CA PRO A 293 -7.35 -10.47 2.67
C PRO A 293 -8.03 -10.33 4.03
N VAL A 294 -8.97 -9.39 4.14
CA VAL A 294 -9.70 -9.10 5.38
C VAL A 294 -10.37 -10.37 5.91
N GLU A 295 -11.04 -11.12 5.03
CA GLU A 295 -11.77 -12.34 5.38
C GLU A 295 -10.85 -13.39 5.98
N GLN A 296 -9.62 -13.50 5.47
CA GLN A 296 -8.64 -14.45 5.96
C GLN A 296 -8.15 -14.06 7.37
N SER A 297 -7.76 -12.80 7.58
CA SER A 297 -7.34 -12.31 8.90
C SER A 297 -8.44 -12.45 9.95
N LEU A 298 -9.69 -12.15 9.57
CA LEU A 298 -10.84 -12.29 10.47
C LEU A 298 -11.18 -13.75 10.79
N ALA A 299 -11.10 -14.65 9.81
CA ALA A 299 -11.30 -16.08 10.05
C ALA A 299 -10.24 -16.64 11.02
N GLN A 300 -8.97 -16.24 10.87
CA GLN A 300 -7.90 -16.63 11.77
C GLN A 300 -8.08 -16.04 13.18
N LEU A 301 -8.49 -14.77 13.28
CA LEU A 301 -8.82 -14.12 14.57
C LEU A 301 -9.93 -14.87 15.31
N GLN A 302 -11.00 -15.25 14.60
CA GLN A 302 -12.09 -16.04 15.18
C GLN A 302 -11.63 -17.40 15.67
N ALA A 303 -10.86 -18.14 14.86
CA ALA A 303 -10.34 -19.45 15.22
C ALA A 303 -9.44 -19.40 16.48
N LEU A 304 -8.60 -18.38 16.60
CA LEU A 304 -7.78 -18.14 17.80
C LEU A 304 -8.65 -17.84 19.03
N GLY A 305 -9.68 -17.01 18.88
CA GLY A 305 -10.62 -16.68 19.94
C GLY A 305 -11.37 -17.90 20.48
N GLU A 306 -11.82 -18.79 19.59
CA GLU A 306 -12.50 -20.04 19.97
C GLU A 306 -11.56 -21.01 20.70
N THR A 307 -10.33 -21.17 20.18
CA THR A 307 -9.31 -22.04 20.79
C THR A 307 -8.97 -21.59 22.21
N GLN A 308 -8.78 -20.28 22.44
CA GLN A 308 -8.49 -19.75 23.77
C GLN A 308 -9.67 -19.95 24.75
N ARG A 309 -10.92 -19.78 24.29
CA ARG A 309 -12.11 -20.02 25.14
C ARG A 309 -12.23 -21.49 25.55
N GLN A 310 -11.96 -22.42 24.63
CA GLN A 310 -11.98 -23.86 24.93
C GLN A 310 -10.90 -24.27 25.93
N GLN A 311 -9.72 -23.65 25.88
CA GLN A 311 -8.63 -23.94 26.83
C GLN A 311 -8.89 -23.35 28.23
N GLN A 312 -9.61 -22.22 28.34
CA GLN A 312 -9.93 -21.61 29.63
C GLN A 312 -11.12 -22.25 30.35
N SER A 313 -12.00 -22.96 29.62
CA SER A 313 -13.22 -23.57 30.19
C SER A 313 -12.94 -24.63 31.27
N PRO A 314 -12.02 -25.59 31.09
CA PRO A 314 -11.71 -26.60 32.11
C PRO A 314 -11.06 -26.01 33.37
N GLN A 315 -10.30 -24.93 33.22
CA GLN A 315 -9.57 -24.31 34.32
C GLN A 315 -10.51 -23.51 35.24
N GLN A 316 -11.55 -22.87 34.67
CA GLN A 316 -12.60 -22.21 35.44
C GLN A 316 -13.55 -23.21 36.13
N GLU A 317 -13.83 -24.36 35.52
CA GLU A 317 -14.63 -25.43 36.16
C GLU A 317 -13.89 -26.05 37.35
N GLN A 318 -12.60 -26.37 37.21
CA GLN A 318 -11.80 -26.89 38.34
C GLN A 318 -11.64 -25.89 39.49
N GLN A 319 -11.49 -24.59 39.20
CA GLN A 319 -11.43 -23.56 40.25
C GLN A 319 -12.79 -23.38 40.96
N ARG A 320 -13.90 -23.51 40.23
CA ARG A 320 -15.25 -23.53 40.82
C ARG A 320 -15.46 -24.74 41.70
N GLU A 321 -15.10 -25.94 41.27
CA GLU A 321 -15.26 -27.17 42.08
C GLU A 321 -14.41 -27.15 43.35
N GLN A 322 -13.18 -26.60 43.31
CA GLN A 322 -12.35 -26.46 44.52
C GLN A 322 -12.90 -25.42 45.50
N SER A 323 -13.61 -24.39 45.02
CA SER A 323 -14.25 -23.37 45.88
C SER A 323 -15.57 -23.84 46.53
N ILE A 324 -16.13 -24.97 46.10
CA ILE A 324 -17.41 -25.51 46.57
C ILE A 324 -17.23 -26.68 47.56
N ALA A 325 -15.99 -27.11 47.86
CA ALA A 325 -15.74 -28.18 48.83
C ALA A 325 -16.20 -27.77 50.26
N PRO A 326 -17.13 -28.50 50.90
CA PRO A 326 -17.73 -28.10 52.18
C PRO A 326 -16.75 -28.31 53.34
N GLN A 327 -16.61 -27.29 54.19
CA GLN A 327 -15.95 -27.40 55.49
C GLN A 327 -16.71 -28.40 56.38
N HIS A 328 -16.22 -29.63 56.50
CA HIS A 328 -16.63 -30.54 57.57
C HIS A 328 -16.14 -29.97 58.91
N ARG A 329 -17.06 -29.43 59.72
CA ARG A 329 -16.81 -29.13 61.13
C ARG A 329 -17.50 -30.19 61.97
N MET A 330 -16.69 -31.02 62.64
CA MET A 330 -17.08 -31.84 63.79
C MET A 330 -17.78 -30.95 64.83
N VAL A 331 -18.93 -31.35 65.36
CA VAL A 331 -19.14 -32.08 66.64
C VAL A 331 -20.59 -32.58 66.66
#